data_AF-A0A9E1QRG6-F1
#
_entry.id   AF-A0A9E1QRG6-F1
#
_cell.length_a   1.000
_cell.length_b   1.000
_cell.length_c   1.000
_cell.angle_alpha   90.00
_cell.angle_beta   90.00
_cell.angle_gamma   90.00
#
_symmetry.space_group_name_H-M   'P 1'
#
loop_
_entity.id
_entity.type
_entity.pdbx_description
1 polymer ?
#
loop_
_entity_poly.entity_id
_entity_poly.type
_entity_poly.pdbx_seq_one_letter_code
_entity_poly.pdbx_strand_id
1 'polypeptide(L)'
;NIKISEALEDKSGYIAIQSTDLSVLKNSGRGNIKFDGLKKRLLDYKSKSKETQTDILIGLAGETSKSHMKTLYESFDLGFDLIQPYNIRMLQGTEYESDYQRKLYKVKTKFRLIFGSYGVYDDKLVFEIEESVRGTKDMSEEELESFKILHWLIYFCWNIGIFRPLLKYLNMELNINPMDILLKILETKNTNLEELFNSMKHDSKSEWFDKKKDLIDDYSDKKNMNKLKEFKKLNAWWIAKLYNNNFLLNSLYNEIVFIAENKITQKKCNNPIWKELKNLNSKLISNDNLTQETKGDIVTIHGKSLFYLNRDKEHIDKQNIQVRIYRGKKSAEWWSYYLDGSEYSKNTINKFLSALENGGSAKLLNSIAVL
;
A
#
# COMPACT_ATOMS: atom_id res chain seq x y z
N ASN A 1 7.46 11.26 -22.42
CA ASN A 1 6.53 10.66 -21.42
C ASN A 1 5.26 11.47 -21.21
N ILE A 2 5.28 12.79 -20.97
CA ILE A 2 4.02 13.54 -20.76
C ILE A 2 3.18 13.60 -22.05
N LYS A 3 3.77 13.98 -23.19
CA LYS A 3 3.08 13.93 -24.50
C LYS A 3 2.56 12.53 -24.84
N ILE A 4 3.24 11.48 -24.37
CA ILE A 4 2.81 10.07 -24.52
C ILE A 4 1.61 9.80 -23.61
N SER A 5 1.67 10.20 -22.34
CA SER A 5 0.56 10.08 -21.38
C SER A 5 -0.68 10.88 -21.80
N GLU A 6 -0.51 12.01 -22.50
CA GLU A 6 -1.61 12.76 -23.10
C GLU A 6 -2.19 12.03 -24.31
N ALA A 7 -1.34 11.53 -25.22
CA ALA A 7 -1.78 10.74 -26.37
C ALA A 7 -2.48 9.42 -25.98
N LEU A 8 -2.11 8.84 -24.84
CA LEU A 8 -2.71 7.63 -24.29
C LEU A 8 -3.93 7.89 -23.39
N GLU A 9 -4.30 9.16 -23.17
CA GLU A 9 -5.33 9.56 -22.21
C GLU A 9 -5.11 8.98 -20.80
N ASP A 10 -3.84 8.72 -20.44
CA ASP A 10 -3.47 8.10 -19.18
C ASP A 10 -3.79 9.07 -18.04
N LYS A 11 -4.63 8.59 -17.11
CA LYS A 11 -5.07 9.34 -15.93
C LYS A 11 -3.99 9.41 -14.84
N SER A 12 -2.88 8.69 -15.03
CA SER A 12 -1.79 8.58 -14.08
C SER A 12 -0.44 9.03 -14.66
N GLY A 13 0.47 9.40 -13.76
CA GLY A 13 1.86 9.71 -14.04
C GLY A 13 2.77 8.82 -13.20
N TYR A 14 3.50 7.93 -13.86
CA TYR A 14 4.46 7.05 -13.17
C TYR A 14 5.86 7.68 -13.13
N ILE A 15 6.47 7.74 -11.94
CA ILE A 15 7.84 8.20 -11.71
C ILE A 15 8.56 7.22 -10.80
N ALA A 16 9.37 6.34 -11.38
CA ALA A 16 10.23 5.43 -10.61
C ALA A 16 11.39 6.19 -9.94
N ILE A 17 11.24 6.59 -8.68
CA ILE A 17 12.39 7.16 -7.93
C ILE A 17 13.32 6.06 -7.45
N GLN A 18 12.79 4.90 -7.04
CA GLN A 18 13.49 3.75 -6.44
C GLN A 18 14.17 4.04 -5.10
N SER A 19 14.94 5.12 -5.03
CA SER A 19 15.51 5.70 -3.80
C SER A 19 15.63 7.21 -3.97
N THR A 20 15.64 7.94 -2.87
CA THR A 20 16.02 9.36 -2.86
C THR A 20 17.49 9.59 -2.47
N ASP A 21 18.20 8.52 -2.10
CA ASP A 21 19.60 8.60 -1.75
C ASP A 21 20.47 8.51 -3.01
N LEU A 22 21.22 9.59 -3.29
CA LEU A 22 22.03 9.70 -4.50
C LEU A 22 23.15 8.65 -4.55
N SER A 23 23.68 8.23 -3.40
CA SER A 23 24.72 7.19 -3.34
C SER A 23 24.12 5.83 -3.68
N VAL A 24 22.95 5.51 -3.14
CA VAL A 24 22.20 4.28 -3.46
C VAL A 24 21.81 4.24 -4.94
N LEU A 25 21.33 5.35 -5.50
CA LEU A 25 21.03 5.45 -6.93
C LEU A 25 22.27 5.24 -7.79
N LYS A 26 23.40 5.87 -7.46
CA LYS A 26 24.66 5.69 -8.18
C LYS A 26 25.10 4.22 -8.16
N ASN A 27 25.08 3.59 -6.99
CA ASN A 27 25.48 2.21 -6.80
C ASN A 27 24.56 1.21 -7.52
N SER A 28 23.29 1.58 -7.73
CA SER A 28 22.28 0.76 -8.41
C SER A 28 22.20 1.05 -9.92
N GLY A 29 23.23 1.67 -10.51
CA GLY A 29 23.28 1.99 -11.95
C GLY A 29 22.37 3.14 -12.38
N ARG A 30 21.83 3.91 -11.43
CA ARG A 30 20.85 5.01 -11.66
C ARG A 30 21.40 6.40 -11.35
N GLY A 31 22.73 6.55 -11.27
CA GLY A 31 23.39 7.81 -10.90
C GLY A 31 23.12 9.00 -11.84
N ASN A 32 22.66 8.75 -13.08
CA ASN A 32 22.34 9.79 -14.06
C ASN A 32 20.96 10.43 -13.86
N ILE A 33 20.15 9.96 -12.90
CA ILE A 33 18.82 10.52 -12.63
C ILE A 33 18.95 11.86 -11.91
N LYS A 34 18.48 12.93 -12.57
CA LYS A 34 18.43 14.28 -11.98
C LYS A 34 17.14 14.46 -11.17
N PHE A 35 17.28 14.56 -9.85
CA PHE A 35 16.14 14.68 -8.93
C PHE A 35 15.26 15.91 -9.20
N ASP A 36 15.87 17.04 -9.59
CA ASP A 36 15.12 18.25 -9.97
C ASP A 36 14.24 18.02 -11.20
N GLY A 37 14.71 17.21 -12.16
CA GLY A 37 13.92 16.81 -13.31
C GLY A 37 12.71 15.95 -12.91
N LEU A 38 12.88 15.06 -11.92
CA LEU A 38 11.78 14.26 -11.38
C LEU A 38 10.76 15.14 -10.66
N LYS A 39 11.20 16.08 -9.82
CA LYS A 39 10.34 17.05 -9.13
C LYS A 39 9.53 17.88 -10.13
N LYS A 40 10.18 18.41 -11.16
CA LYS A 40 9.49 19.16 -12.22
C LYS A 40 8.42 18.31 -12.89
N ARG A 41 8.76 17.06 -13.25
CA ARG A 41 7.79 16.14 -13.86
C ARG A 41 6.62 15.82 -12.93
N LEU A 42 6.87 15.67 -11.64
CA LEU A 42 5.83 15.47 -10.64
C LEU A 42 4.88 16.67 -10.58
N LEU A 43 5.42 17.88 -10.50
CA LEU A 43 4.64 19.12 -10.53
C LEU A 43 3.80 19.24 -11.81
N ASP A 44 4.37 18.90 -12.97
CA ASP A 44 3.65 18.91 -14.24
C ASP A 44 2.44 17.96 -14.22
N TYR A 45 2.60 16.73 -13.70
CA TYR A 45 1.48 15.79 -13.54
C TYR A 45 0.41 16.33 -12.58
N LYS A 46 0.82 16.91 -11.44
CA LYS A 46 -0.10 17.48 -10.44
C LYS A 46 -0.87 18.70 -10.95
N SER A 47 -0.24 19.52 -11.79
CA SER A 47 -0.89 20.68 -12.43
C SER A 47 -2.04 20.27 -13.35
N LYS A 48 -1.97 19.05 -13.90
CA LYS A 48 -2.98 18.44 -14.79
C LYS A 48 -3.94 17.51 -14.05
N SER A 49 -3.96 17.57 -12.72
CA SER A 49 -4.80 16.72 -11.85
C SER A 49 -4.63 15.22 -12.11
N LYS A 50 -3.46 14.78 -12.61
CA LYS A 50 -3.15 13.36 -12.79
C LYS A 50 -2.68 12.74 -11.49
N GLU A 51 -3.10 11.50 -11.24
CA GLU A 51 -2.62 10.73 -10.10
C GLU A 51 -1.15 10.35 -10.32
N THR A 52 -0.28 10.53 -9.33
CA THR A 52 1.15 10.25 -9.47
C THR A 52 1.57 9.07 -8.63
N GLN A 53 2.32 8.15 -9.22
CA GLN A 53 2.78 6.92 -8.58
C GLN A 53 4.30 6.75 -8.66
N THR A 54 4.88 6.15 -7.62
CA THR A 54 6.31 5.82 -7.56
C THR A 54 6.56 4.44 -6.98
N ASP A 55 7.60 3.79 -7.48
CA ASP A 55 8.18 2.59 -6.88
C ASP A 55 9.38 2.98 -6.01
N ILE A 56 9.52 2.26 -4.90
CA ILE A 56 10.64 2.34 -3.98
C ILE A 56 11.16 0.91 -3.79
N LEU A 57 12.46 0.69 -3.92
CA LEU A 57 13.05 -0.63 -3.71
C LEU A 57 13.80 -0.65 -2.39
N ILE A 58 13.58 -1.70 -1.59
CA ILE A 58 14.35 -1.98 -0.38
C ILE A 58 15.42 -3.05 -0.64
N GLY A 59 16.59 -2.89 -0.05
CA GLY A 59 17.75 -3.75 -0.20
C GLY A 59 18.65 -3.39 -1.38
N LEU A 60 18.56 -2.15 -1.90
CA LEU A 60 19.40 -1.67 -3.01
C LEU A 60 20.88 -1.64 -2.62
N ALA A 61 21.74 -1.60 -3.63
CA ALA A 61 23.20 -1.52 -3.45
C ALA A 61 23.58 -0.28 -2.60
N GLY A 62 24.12 -0.50 -1.40
CA GLY A 62 24.49 0.57 -0.46
C GLY A 62 23.33 1.15 0.36
N GLU A 63 22.13 0.59 0.26
CA GLU A 63 20.98 1.05 1.03
C GLU A 63 21.05 0.60 2.49
N THR A 64 20.76 1.53 3.39
CA THR A 64 20.64 1.32 4.84
C THR A 64 19.19 1.51 5.28
N SER A 65 18.84 1.04 6.48
CA SER A 65 17.54 1.32 7.11
C SER A 65 17.22 2.82 7.15
N LYS A 66 18.24 3.65 7.40
CA LYS A 66 18.12 5.11 7.45
C LYS A 66 17.83 5.73 6.08
N SER A 67 18.54 5.32 5.03
CA SER A 67 18.31 5.85 3.67
C SER A 67 16.96 5.39 3.10
N HIS A 68 16.54 4.17 3.45
CA HIS A 68 15.22 3.67 3.08
C HIS A 68 14.11 4.46 3.79
N MET A 69 14.22 4.65 5.11
CA MET A 69 13.30 5.48 5.89
C MET A 69 13.19 6.90 5.32
N LYS A 70 14.34 7.55 5.04
CA LYS A 70 14.40 8.87 4.40
C LYS A 70 13.63 8.91 3.08
N THR A 71 13.79 7.87 2.25
CA THR A 71 13.09 7.76 0.96
C THR A 71 11.57 7.68 1.15
N LEU A 72 11.08 6.94 2.15
CA LEU A 72 9.65 6.88 2.45
C LEU A 72 9.11 8.26 2.89
N TYR A 73 9.80 8.95 3.81
CA TYR A 73 9.45 10.31 4.24
C TYR A 73 9.37 11.28 3.05
N GLU A 74 10.44 11.34 2.26
CA GLU A 74 10.51 12.24 1.10
C GLU A 74 9.45 11.92 0.04
N SER A 75 9.03 10.65 -0.09
CA SER A 75 7.98 10.28 -1.05
C SER A 75 6.61 10.88 -0.69
N PHE A 76 6.30 10.98 0.61
CA PHE A 76 5.12 11.69 1.07
C PHE A 76 5.27 13.20 0.90
N ASP A 77 6.42 13.78 1.24
CA ASP A 77 6.65 15.24 1.13
C ASP A 77 6.69 15.74 -0.32
N LEU A 78 7.16 14.90 -1.25
CA LEU A 78 7.05 15.14 -2.69
C LEU A 78 5.59 15.10 -3.16
N GLY A 79 4.70 14.49 -2.39
CA GLY A 79 3.26 14.45 -2.68
C GLY A 79 2.85 13.34 -3.63
N PHE A 80 3.56 12.20 -3.68
CA PHE A 80 3.10 11.05 -4.46
C PHE A 80 1.75 10.52 -3.96
N ASP A 81 0.84 10.21 -4.88
CA ASP A 81 -0.48 9.68 -4.53
C ASP A 81 -0.44 8.17 -4.28
N LEU A 82 0.43 7.45 -5.01
CA LEU A 82 0.70 6.03 -4.77
C LEU A 82 2.19 5.83 -4.52
N ILE A 83 2.53 5.17 -3.42
CA ILE A 83 3.90 4.89 -3.01
C ILE A 83 4.03 3.38 -2.88
N GLN A 84 4.84 2.75 -3.72
CA GLN A 84 4.91 1.30 -3.82
C GLN A 84 6.30 0.77 -3.39
N PRO A 85 6.50 0.47 -2.10
CA PRO A 85 7.70 -0.22 -1.65
C PRO A 85 7.71 -1.68 -2.09
N TYR A 86 8.83 -2.13 -2.64
CA TYR A 86 9.03 -3.50 -3.11
C TYR A 86 10.37 -4.06 -2.63
N ASN A 87 10.39 -5.36 -2.33
CA ASN A 87 11.65 -6.10 -2.18
C ASN A 87 12.29 -6.29 -3.55
N ILE A 88 13.61 -6.26 -3.61
CA ILE A 88 14.34 -6.57 -4.83
C ILE A 88 14.31 -8.07 -5.09
N ARG A 89 13.88 -8.42 -6.30
CA ARG A 89 14.02 -9.74 -6.89
C ARG A 89 15.35 -9.83 -7.63
N MET A 90 16.06 -10.93 -7.46
CA MET A 90 17.25 -11.24 -8.25
C MET A 90 16.81 -11.73 -9.62
N LEU A 91 17.07 -10.92 -10.65
CA LEU A 91 16.74 -11.24 -12.03
C LEU A 91 18.03 -11.59 -12.77
N GLN A 92 18.07 -12.77 -13.39
CA GLN A 92 19.22 -13.25 -14.13
C GLN A 92 19.60 -12.25 -15.25
N GLY A 93 20.90 -11.99 -15.39
CA GLY A 93 21.42 -11.04 -16.37
C GLY A 93 21.35 -9.57 -15.96
N THR A 94 20.83 -9.25 -14.78
CA THR A 94 20.95 -7.90 -14.23
C THR A 94 22.31 -7.69 -13.56
N GLU A 95 22.80 -6.44 -13.54
CA GLU A 95 24.09 -6.14 -12.93
C GLU A 95 24.14 -6.56 -11.46
N TYR A 96 23.07 -6.30 -10.70
CA TYR A 96 22.99 -6.60 -9.27
C TYR A 96 23.04 -8.11 -8.96
N GLU A 97 22.69 -8.94 -9.94
CA GLU A 97 22.75 -10.40 -9.84
C GLU A 97 24.17 -10.95 -10.08
N SER A 98 25.06 -10.17 -10.69
CA SER A 98 26.44 -10.61 -10.96
C SER A 98 27.21 -11.01 -9.71
N ASP A 99 28.12 -11.98 -9.84
CA ASP A 99 29.02 -12.42 -8.77
C ASP A 99 29.81 -11.26 -8.16
N TYR A 100 30.21 -10.29 -8.98
CA TYR A 100 30.91 -9.10 -8.53
C TYR A 100 30.05 -8.26 -7.58
N GLN A 101 28.83 -7.90 -7.99
CA GLN A 101 27.90 -7.09 -7.18
C GLN A 101 27.46 -7.83 -5.91
N ARG A 102 27.12 -9.12 -6.03
CA ARG A 102 26.77 -9.97 -4.88
C ARG A 102 27.90 -10.01 -3.85
N LYS A 103 29.15 -10.16 -4.29
CA LYS A 103 30.33 -10.15 -3.40
C LYS A 103 30.60 -8.76 -2.81
N LEU A 104 30.52 -7.71 -3.63
CA LEU A 104 30.79 -6.33 -3.22
C LEU A 104 29.82 -5.86 -2.12
N TYR A 105 28.53 -6.14 -2.27
CA TYR A 105 27.49 -5.73 -1.31
C TYR A 105 27.12 -6.83 -0.31
N LYS A 106 27.80 -7.99 -0.35
CA LYS A 106 27.50 -9.17 0.48
C LYS A 106 26.00 -9.51 0.47
N VAL A 107 25.42 -9.54 -0.73
CA VAL A 107 23.98 -9.76 -0.92
C VAL A 107 23.61 -11.15 -0.41
N LYS A 108 22.65 -11.19 0.51
CA LYS A 108 22.01 -12.41 1.02
C LYS A 108 20.61 -12.49 0.42
N THR A 109 20.23 -13.68 0.00
CA THR A 109 18.94 -13.93 -0.65
C THR A 109 18.23 -15.11 -0.03
N LYS A 110 16.91 -15.16 -0.23
CA LYS A 110 16.07 -16.31 0.09
C LYS A 110 15.09 -16.56 -1.04
N PHE A 111 14.52 -17.74 -1.03
CA PHE A 111 13.61 -18.22 -2.06
C PHE A 111 12.19 -18.28 -1.52
N ARG A 112 11.21 -17.92 -2.36
CA ARG A 112 9.78 -18.16 -2.11
C ARG A 112 9.06 -18.44 -3.41
N LEU A 113 7.86 -19.00 -3.32
CA LEU A 113 7.00 -19.18 -4.49
C LEU A 113 6.52 -17.83 -5.02
N ILE A 114 6.45 -17.71 -6.35
CA ILE A 114 5.66 -16.64 -6.97
C ILE A 114 4.19 -17.04 -6.86
N PHE A 115 3.37 -16.12 -6.34
CA PHE A 115 1.95 -16.39 -6.11
C PHE A 115 1.24 -16.90 -7.36
N GLY A 116 0.58 -18.05 -7.24
CA GLY A 116 -0.21 -18.66 -8.31
C GLY A 116 0.61 -19.27 -9.45
N SER A 117 1.94 -19.24 -9.36
CA SER A 117 2.82 -19.72 -10.42
C SER A 117 3.34 -21.13 -10.15
N TYR A 118 2.44 -22.12 -10.19
CA TYR A 118 2.79 -23.54 -10.18
C TYR A 118 1.86 -24.33 -11.10
N GLY A 119 2.28 -25.50 -11.56
CA GLY A 119 1.46 -26.35 -12.42
C GLY A 119 2.03 -27.74 -12.58
N VAL A 120 1.22 -28.68 -13.08
CA VAL A 120 1.66 -30.03 -13.43
C VAL A 120 1.82 -30.10 -14.94
N TYR A 121 3.03 -30.39 -15.41
CA TYR A 121 3.38 -30.52 -16.83
C TYR A 121 4.09 -31.85 -17.03
N ASP A 122 3.59 -32.71 -17.93
CA ASP A 122 4.16 -34.05 -18.16
C ASP A 122 4.33 -34.83 -16.85
N ASP A 123 3.26 -34.86 -16.04
CA ASP A 123 3.19 -35.45 -14.69
C ASP A 123 4.22 -34.93 -13.67
N LYS A 124 4.90 -33.81 -13.98
CA LYS A 124 5.86 -33.15 -13.09
C LYS A 124 5.28 -31.87 -12.52
N LEU A 125 5.32 -31.77 -11.19
CA LEU A 125 5.01 -30.53 -10.50
C LEU A 125 6.14 -29.52 -10.72
N VAL A 126 5.80 -28.36 -11.27
CA VAL A 126 6.71 -27.27 -11.60
C VAL A 126 6.29 -26.01 -10.84
N PHE A 127 7.29 -25.26 -10.37
CA PHE A 127 7.12 -24.03 -9.60
C PHE A 127 7.88 -22.89 -10.27
N GLU A 128 7.29 -21.69 -10.33
CA GLU A 128 8.08 -20.47 -10.45
C GLU A 128 8.49 -20.00 -9.07
N ILE A 129 9.79 -19.81 -8.92
CA ILE A 129 10.44 -19.47 -7.65
C ILE A 129 11.11 -18.12 -7.82
N GLU A 130 10.86 -17.23 -6.86
CA GLU A 130 11.50 -15.94 -6.73
C GLU A 130 12.70 -16.07 -5.79
N GLU A 131 13.88 -15.64 -6.24
CA GLU A 131 15.00 -15.31 -5.36
C GLU A 131 14.94 -13.81 -5.06
N SER A 132 14.95 -13.41 -3.80
CA SER A 132 14.87 -12.00 -3.41
C SER A 132 15.91 -11.64 -2.34
N VAL A 133 16.34 -10.38 -2.38
CA VAL A 133 17.28 -9.81 -1.40
C VAL A 133 16.65 -9.83 -0.02
N ARG A 134 17.35 -10.43 0.94
CA ARG A 134 16.98 -10.47 2.35
C ARG A 134 18.08 -9.93 3.24
N GLY A 135 19.16 -9.39 2.68
CA GLY A 135 20.16 -8.65 3.44
C GLY A 135 21.33 -8.25 2.57
N THR A 136 22.10 -7.27 3.02
CA THR A 136 23.34 -6.80 2.41
C THR A 136 24.36 -6.53 3.50
N LYS A 137 25.54 -6.01 3.14
CA LYS A 137 26.51 -5.49 4.12
C LYS A 137 26.03 -4.23 4.85
N ASP A 138 25.05 -3.51 4.29
CA ASP A 138 24.59 -2.20 4.76
C ASP A 138 23.18 -2.24 5.42
N MET A 139 22.44 -3.34 5.22
CA MET A 139 21.13 -3.60 5.83
C MET A 139 20.98 -5.08 6.14
N SER A 140 20.81 -5.42 7.42
CA SER A 140 20.61 -6.81 7.86
C SER A 140 19.23 -7.35 7.47
N GLU A 141 19.05 -8.67 7.57
CA GLU A 141 17.74 -9.30 7.34
C GLU A 141 16.68 -8.80 8.32
N GLU A 142 17.03 -8.66 9.59
CA GLU A 142 16.11 -8.18 10.61
C GLU A 142 15.67 -6.74 10.34
N GLU A 143 16.60 -5.87 9.95
CA GLU A 143 16.30 -4.50 9.54
C GLU A 143 15.38 -4.44 8.32
N LEU A 144 15.68 -5.21 7.28
CA LEU A 144 14.86 -5.26 6.07
C LEU A 144 13.43 -5.75 6.40
N GLU A 145 13.32 -6.82 7.18
CA GLU A 145 12.02 -7.36 7.62
C GLU A 145 11.25 -6.40 8.53
N SER A 146 11.92 -5.51 9.26
CA SER A 146 11.26 -4.52 10.11
C SER A 146 10.33 -3.58 9.33
N PHE A 147 10.58 -3.38 8.03
CA PHE A 147 9.76 -2.53 7.18
C PHE A 147 8.49 -3.23 6.65
N LYS A 148 8.33 -4.55 6.83
CA LYS A 148 7.24 -5.30 6.21
C LYS A 148 5.86 -4.74 6.55
N ILE A 149 5.61 -4.51 7.84
CA ILE A 149 4.32 -4.01 8.31
C ILE A 149 4.15 -2.55 7.91
N LEU A 150 5.21 -1.75 7.97
CA LEU A 150 5.21 -0.36 7.52
C LEU A 150 4.84 -0.24 6.03
N HIS A 151 5.43 -1.06 5.15
CA HIS A 151 5.10 -1.11 3.73
C HIS A 151 3.65 -1.51 3.49
N TRP A 152 3.15 -2.47 4.27
CA TRP A 152 1.73 -2.86 4.21
C TRP A 152 0.81 -1.74 4.69
N LEU A 153 1.16 -1.02 5.75
CA LEU A 153 0.41 0.15 6.22
C LEU A 153 0.40 1.27 5.18
N ILE A 154 1.52 1.53 4.48
CA ILE A 154 1.53 2.46 3.34
C ILE A 154 0.54 2.00 2.27
N TYR A 155 0.57 0.72 1.91
CA TYR A 155 -0.38 0.18 0.94
C TYR A 155 -1.84 0.35 1.40
N PHE A 156 -2.17 -0.05 2.63
CA PHE A 156 -3.52 -0.03 3.17
C PHE A 156 -4.03 1.38 3.44
N CYS A 157 -3.28 2.19 4.20
CA CYS A 157 -3.71 3.51 4.63
C CYS A 157 -3.62 4.55 3.52
N TRP A 158 -2.55 4.50 2.72
CA TRP A 158 -2.31 5.47 1.66
C TRP A 158 -2.82 4.96 0.32
N ASN A 159 -2.27 3.87 -0.24
CA ASN A 159 -2.52 3.47 -1.63
C ASN A 159 -3.96 3.02 -1.91
N ILE A 160 -4.60 2.27 -1.01
CA ILE A 160 -6.04 1.95 -1.14
C ILE A 160 -6.90 3.20 -0.92
N GLY A 161 -6.40 4.14 -0.10
CA GLY A 161 -7.06 5.42 0.13
C GLY A 161 -7.86 5.52 1.43
N ILE A 162 -7.91 4.44 2.24
CA ILE A 162 -8.74 4.34 3.46
C ILE A 162 -8.49 5.49 4.45
N PHE A 163 -7.24 5.93 4.59
CA PHE A 163 -6.87 7.04 5.48
C PHE A 163 -6.27 8.22 4.72
N ARG A 164 -6.23 8.17 3.37
CA ARG A 164 -5.56 9.20 2.56
C ARG A 164 -6.13 10.60 2.78
N PRO A 165 -7.46 10.82 2.87
CA PRO A 165 -8.00 12.16 3.14
C PRO A 165 -7.43 12.78 4.42
N LEU A 166 -7.36 11.99 5.51
CA LEU A 166 -6.83 12.41 6.79
C LEU A 166 -5.31 12.67 6.71
N LEU A 167 -4.56 11.68 6.22
CA LEU A 167 -3.09 11.75 6.14
C LEU A 167 -2.61 12.87 5.21
N LYS A 168 -3.29 13.09 4.09
CA LYS A 168 -2.94 14.15 3.12
C LYS A 168 -3.20 15.53 3.70
N TYR A 169 -4.30 15.68 4.43
CA TYR A 169 -4.59 16.91 5.16
C TYR A 169 -3.54 17.20 6.24
N LEU A 170 -3.17 16.21 7.06
CA LEU A 170 -2.11 16.36 8.07
C LEU A 170 -0.79 16.82 7.44
N ASN A 171 -0.42 16.24 6.29
CA ASN A 171 0.80 16.60 5.58
C ASN A 171 0.73 18.02 5.01
N MET A 172 -0.30 18.34 4.24
CA MET A 172 -0.37 19.59 3.48
C MET A 172 -0.68 20.81 4.36
N GLU A 173 -1.53 20.65 5.38
CA GLU A 173 -2.03 21.78 6.19
C GLU A 173 -1.25 21.98 7.47
N LEU A 174 -0.77 20.88 8.04
CA LEU A 174 -0.15 20.91 9.35
C LEU A 174 1.33 20.53 9.29
N ASN A 175 1.88 20.23 8.11
CA ASN A 175 3.26 19.78 7.96
C ASN A 175 3.60 18.63 8.92
N ILE A 176 2.71 17.64 8.97
CA ILE A 176 2.88 16.38 9.70
C ILE A 176 3.02 15.28 8.66
N ASN A 177 4.20 14.69 8.53
CA ASN A 177 4.43 13.64 7.54
C ASN A 177 3.61 12.38 7.91
N PRO A 178 2.91 11.73 6.96
CA PRO A 178 2.16 10.50 7.22
C PRO A 178 3.00 9.39 7.84
N MET A 179 4.30 9.32 7.54
CA MET A 179 5.24 8.39 8.18
C MET A 179 5.25 8.50 9.70
N ASP A 180 5.10 9.70 10.26
CA ASP A 180 5.07 9.88 11.71
C ASP A 180 3.84 9.22 12.35
N ILE A 181 2.74 9.11 11.60
CA ILE A 181 1.53 8.41 12.03
C ILE A 181 1.73 6.90 11.88
N LEU A 182 2.22 6.47 10.72
CA LEU A 182 2.42 5.05 10.38
C LEU A 182 3.51 4.38 11.22
N LEU A 183 4.54 5.11 11.64
CA LEU A 183 5.53 4.58 12.59
C LEU A 183 4.93 4.48 14.00
N LYS A 184 4.13 5.47 14.42
CA LYS A 184 3.57 5.45 15.76
C LYS A 184 2.55 4.33 15.97
N ILE A 185 1.78 3.96 14.93
CA ILE A 185 0.86 2.81 15.00
C ILE A 185 1.60 1.47 15.14
N LEU A 186 2.84 1.35 14.64
CA LEU A 186 3.66 0.14 14.87
C LEU A 186 4.05 -0.04 16.35
N GLU A 187 3.96 1.02 17.14
CA GLU A 187 4.19 1.02 18.59
C GLU A 187 2.88 0.87 19.39
N THR A 188 1.80 0.38 18.75
CA THR A 188 0.49 0.22 19.39
C THR A 188 0.57 -0.59 20.68
N LYS A 189 -0.22 -0.16 21.67
CA LYS A 189 -0.45 -0.92 22.91
C LYS A 189 -1.80 -1.65 22.91
N ASN A 190 -2.53 -1.58 21.81
CA ASN A 190 -3.75 -2.36 21.64
C ASN A 190 -3.36 -3.80 21.33
N THR A 191 -3.63 -4.70 22.29
CA THR A 191 -3.21 -6.10 22.23
C THR A 191 -3.68 -6.82 20.96
N ASN A 192 -4.86 -6.48 20.44
CA ASN A 192 -5.39 -7.12 19.22
C ASN A 192 -4.66 -6.66 17.95
N LEU A 193 -4.25 -5.38 17.89
CA LEU A 193 -3.47 -4.86 16.78
C LEU A 193 -2.01 -5.31 16.86
N GLU A 194 -1.46 -5.39 18.06
CA GLU A 194 -0.15 -5.97 18.31
C GLU A 194 -0.11 -7.45 17.87
N GLU A 195 -1.11 -8.25 18.24
CA GLU A 195 -1.22 -9.65 17.82
C GLU A 195 -1.38 -9.78 16.29
N LEU A 196 -2.18 -8.90 15.67
CA LEU A 196 -2.31 -8.83 14.21
C LEU A 196 -0.95 -8.58 13.55
N PHE A 197 -0.21 -7.57 14.01
CA PHE A 197 1.10 -7.21 13.47
C PHE A 197 2.15 -8.30 13.70
N ASN A 198 2.16 -8.94 14.87
CA ASN A 198 3.03 -10.08 15.14
C ASN A 198 2.73 -11.27 14.23
N SER A 199 1.45 -11.55 13.98
CA SER A 199 1.02 -12.60 13.05
C SER A 199 1.43 -12.26 11.60
N MET A 200 1.28 -11.01 11.18
CA MET A 200 1.77 -10.52 9.88
C MET A 200 3.27 -10.74 9.70
N LYS A 201 4.05 -10.42 10.73
CA LYS A 201 5.50 -10.61 10.73
C LYS A 201 5.88 -12.08 10.68
N HIS A 202 5.17 -12.93 11.42
CA HIS A 202 5.38 -14.38 11.41
C HIS A 202 5.10 -14.97 10.02
N ASP A 203 3.93 -14.71 9.45
CA ASP A 203 3.54 -15.23 8.14
C ASP A 203 4.47 -14.72 7.03
N SER A 204 4.89 -13.45 7.09
CA SER A 204 5.84 -12.92 6.09
C SER A 204 7.23 -13.57 6.18
N LYS A 205 7.64 -14.04 7.36
CA LYS A 205 8.93 -14.73 7.53
C LYS A 205 8.84 -16.19 7.08
N SER A 206 7.69 -16.84 7.30
CA SER A 206 7.50 -18.25 6.96
C SER A 206 7.38 -18.52 5.46
N GLU A 207 7.22 -17.48 4.62
CA GLU A 207 7.27 -17.62 3.15
C GLU A 207 8.66 -17.96 2.59
N TRP A 208 9.73 -17.78 3.37
CA TRP A 208 11.11 -17.78 2.86
C TRP A 208 11.90 -19.04 3.21
N PHE A 209 12.60 -19.55 2.22
CA PHE A 209 13.51 -20.70 2.31
C PHE A 209 14.94 -20.27 2.01
N ASP A 210 15.90 -20.80 2.77
CA ASP A 210 17.33 -20.47 2.56
C ASP A 210 17.88 -21.06 1.27
N LYS A 211 17.34 -22.21 0.81
CA LYS A 211 17.73 -22.86 -0.43
C LYS A 211 16.52 -23.14 -1.31
N LYS A 212 16.69 -22.96 -2.62
CA LYS A 212 15.70 -23.32 -3.64
C LYS A 212 15.25 -24.78 -3.52
N LYS A 213 16.18 -25.69 -3.20
CA LYS A 213 15.89 -27.12 -3.02
C LYS A 213 14.92 -27.37 -1.86
N ASP A 214 15.15 -26.73 -0.71
CA ASP A 214 14.33 -26.91 0.49
C ASP A 214 12.87 -26.49 0.22
N LEU A 215 12.68 -25.42 -0.57
CA LEU A 215 11.36 -25.00 -1.04
C LEU A 215 10.70 -26.07 -1.94
N ILE A 216 11.43 -26.58 -2.93
CA ILE A 216 10.90 -27.60 -3.86
C ILE A 216 10.52 -28.87 -3.08
N ASP A 217 11.38 -29.32 -2.17
CA ASP A 217 11.17 -30.50 -1.35
C ASP A 217 9.94 -30.30 -0.43
N ASP A 218 9.79 -29.13 0.20
CA ASP A 218 8.64 -28.82 1.06
C ASP A 218 7.31 -28.89 0.30
N TYR A 219 7.21 -28.27 -0.89
CA TYR A 219 5.97 -28.25 -1.66
C TYR A 219 5.72 -29.51 -2.51
N SER A 220 6.72 -30.38 -2.67
CA SER A 220 6.57 -31.68 -3.31
C SER A 220 5.93 -32.72 -2.40
N ASP A 221 5.93 -32.50 -1.07
CA ASP A 221 5.15 -33.30 -0.13
C ASP A 221 3.64 -33.10 -0.38
N LYS A 222 2.89 -34.19 -0.55
CA LYS A 222 1.43 -34.18 -0.78
C LYS A 222 0.66 -33.31 0.23
N LYS A 223 1.11 -33.24 1.49
CA LYS A 223 0.48 -32.44 2.54
C LYS A 223 0.59 -30.94 2.24
N ASN A 224 1.78 -30.49 1.85
CA ASN A 224 2.05 -29.08 1.55
C ASN A 224 1.59 -28.69 0.14
N MET A 225 1.55 -29.65 -0.80
CA MET A 225 0.96 -29.45 -2.12
C MET A 225 -0.51 -29.02 -2.04
N ASN A 226 -1.28 -29.55 -1.08
CA ASN A 226 -2.65 -29.09 -0.85
C ASN A 226 -2.72 -27.63 -0.35
N LYS A 227 -1.71 -27.15 0.38
CA LYS A 227 -1.63 -25.74 0.81
C LYS A 227 -1.43 -24.80 -0.38
N LEU A 228 -0.90 -25.27 -1.51
CA LEU A 228 -0.78 -24.45 -2.74
C LEU A 228 -2.14 -24.02 -3.28
N LYS A 229 -3.18 -24.86 -3.11
CA LYS A 229 -4.56 -24.53 -3.49
C LYS A 229 -5.18 -23.44 -2.61
N GLU A 230 -4.62 -23.24 -1.42
CA GLU A 230 -5.05 -22.25 -0.43
C GLU A 230 -4.01 -21.14 -0.24
N PHE A 231 -3.00 -21.07 -1.11
CA PHE A 231 -1.92 -20.08 -1.00
C PHE A 231 -2.48 -18.67 -1.17
N LYS A 232 -2.04 -17.72 -0.34
CA LYS A 232 -2.69 -16.41 -0.17
C LYS A 232 -1.70 -15.30 -0.44
N LYS A 233 -2.07 -14.26 -1.20
CA LYS A 233 -1.28 -13.02 -1.25
C LYS A 233 -1.37 -12.36 0.11
N LEU A 234 -0.30 -12.39 0.91
CA LEU A 234 -0.32 -11.88 2.29
C LEU A 234 -0.89 -10.46 2.40
N ASN A 235 -0.55 -9.54 1.49
CA ASN A 235 -1.11 -8.18 1.53
C ASN A 235 -2.64 -8.18 1.45
N ALA A 236 -3.23 -8.96 0.54
CA ALA A 236 -4.68 -9.09 0.39
C ALA A 236 -5.30 -9.89 1.54
N TRP A 237 -4.60 -10.91 2.05
CA TRP A 237 -5.04 -11.70 3.21
C TRP A 237 -5.22 -10.86 4.46
N TRP A 238 -4.28 -9.97 4.76
CA TRP A 238 -4.38 -9.10 5.94
C TRP A 238 -5.48 -8.06 5.81
N ILE A 239 -5.75 -7.60 4.58
CA ILE A 239 -6.93 -6.76 4.30
C ILE A 239 -8.21 -7.56 4.54
N ALA A 240 -8.27 -8.80 4.04
CA ALA A 240 -9.41 -9.68 4.23
C ALA A 240 -9.69 -9.91 5.72
N LYS A 241 -8.64 -10.22 6.52
CA LYS A 241 -8.75 -10.40 7.97
C LYS A 241 -9.22 -9.14 8.70
N LEU A 242 -8.70 -7.97 8.34
CA LEU A 242 -9.14 -6.71 8.94
C LEU A 242 -10.62 -6.45 8.69
N TYR A 243 -11.05 -6.52 7.43
CA TYR A 243 -12.45 -6.25 7.06
C TYR A 243 -13.41 -7.28 7.62
N ASN A 244 -13.00 -8.54 7.72
CA ASN A 244 -13.82 -9.59 8.33
C ASN A 244 -13.93 -9.48 9.87
N ASN A 245 -13.21 -8.53 10.49
CA ASN A 245 -13.28 -8.25 11.90
C ASN A 245 -13.47 -6.74 12.14
N ASN A 246 -14.74 -6.31 12.21
CA ASN A 246 -15.11 -4.92 12.43
C ASN A 246 -14.43 -4.30 13.67
N PHE A 247 -14.19 -5.10 14.71
CA PHE A 247 -13.48 -4.62 15.89
C PHE A 247 -12.02 -4.26 15.60
N LEU A 248 -11.29 -5.09 14.83
CA LEU A 248 -9.91 -4.80 14.43
C LEU A 248 -9.84 -3.57 13.52
N LEU A 249 -10.70 -3.47 12.51
CA LEU A 249 -10.73 -2.32 11.60
C LEU A 249 -11.04 -1.02 12.36
N ASN A 250 -12.04 -1.05 13.26
CA ASN A 250 -12.38 0.10 14.09
C ASN A 250 -11.25 0.44 15.08
N SER A 251 -10.57 -0.56 15.65
CA SER A 251 -9.42 -0.35 16.54
C SER A 251 -8.29 0.38 15.81
N LEU A 252 -7.93 -0.09 14.60
CA LEU A 252 -6.91 0.55 13.77
C LEU A 252 -7.32 1.98 13.40
N TYR A 253 -8.58 2.18 13.03
CA TYR A 253 -9.11 3.50 12.69
C TYR A 253 -9.00 4.47 13.87
N ASN A 254 -9.48 4.06 15.04
CA ASN A 254 -9.49 4.86 16.25
C ASN A 254 -8.07 5.22 16.69
N GLU A 255 -7.12 4.28 16.58
CA GLU A 255 -5.74 4.55 16.96
C GLU A 255 -5.03 5.52 16.01
N ILE A 256 -5.22 5.38 14.69
CA ILE A 256 -4.68 6.34 13.71
C ILE A 256 -5.25 7.74 13.96
N VAL A 257 -6.57 7.84 14.19
CA VAL A 257 -7.23 9.12 14.49
C VAL A 257 -6.70 9.70 15.80
N PHE A 258 -6.56 8.89 16.85
CA PHE A 258 -6.02 9.33 18.14
C PHE A 258 -4.59 9.87 18.02
N ILE A 259 -3.71 9.16 17.31
CA ILE A 259 -2.34 9.60 17.05
C ILE A 259 -2.34 10.93 16.29
N ALA A 260 -3.18 11.05 15.26
CA ALA A 260 -3.33 12.28 14.50
C ALA A 260 -3.80 13.45 15.37
N GLU A 261 -4.87 13.27 16.15
CA GLU A 261 -5.43 14.30 17.03
C GLU A 261 -4.45 14.76 18.11
N ASN A 262 -3.64 13.85 18.66
CA ASN A 262 -2.55 14.22 19.57
C ASN A 262 -1.53 15.15 18.89
N LYS A 263 -1.12 14.84 17.65
CA LYS A 263 -0.19 15.71 16.90
C LYS A 263 -0.83 17.06 16.52
N ILE A 264 -2.11 17.08 16.15
CA ILE A 264 -2.86 18.32 15.88
C ILE A 264 -2.90 19.21 17.13
N THR A 265 -3.22 18.60 18.28
CA THR A 265 -3.31 19.30 19.57
C THR A 265 -1.96 19.89 19.97
N GLN A 266 -0.86 19.16 19.77
CA GLN A 266 0.50 19.65 19.99
C GLN A 266 0.83 20.89 19.14
N LYS A 267 0.25 21.02 17.94
CA LYS A 267 0.37 22.22 17.09
C LYS A 267 -0.57 23.36 17.48
N LYS A 268 -1.44 23.19 18.49
CA LYS A 268 -2.42 24.17 18.97
C LYS A 268 -3.36 24.70 17.88
N CYS A 269 -3.70 23.85 16.90
CA CYS A 269 -4.59 24.23 15.80
C CYS A 269 -6.04 23.84 16.11
N ASN A 270 -6.95 24.80 16.20
CA ASN A 270 -8.37 24.51 16.04
C ASN A 270 -8.62 24.28 14.54
N ASN A 271 -9.23 23.15 14.16
CA ASN A 271 -9.42 22.88 12.75
C ASN A 271 -10.76 22.21 12.40
N PRO A 272 -11.76 23.00 11.96
CA PRO A 272 -13.08 22.48 11.62
C PRO A 272 -13.03 21.50 10.43
N ILE A 273 -12.08 21.69 9.49
CA ILE A 273 -11.87 20.79 8.35
C ILE A 273 -11.49 19.39 8.83
N TRP A 274 -10.65 19.26 9.87
CA TRP A 274 -10.31 17.96 10.44
C TRP A 274 -11.54 17.21 10.95
N LYS A 275 -12.44 17.92 11.65
CA LYS A 275 -13.66 17.33 12.20
C LYS A 275 -14.58 16.81 11.08
N GLU A 276 -14.74 17.57 10.00
CA GLU A 276 -15.47 17.14 8.81
C GLU A 276 -14.82 15.90 8.18
N LEU A 277 -13.51 15.96 7.90
CA LEU A 277 -12.78 14.85 7.29
C LEU A 277 -12.87 13.58 8.12
N LYS A 278 -12.69 13.66 9.44
CA LYS A 278 -12.81 12.51 10.34
C LYS A 278 -14.20 11.86 10.27
N ASN A 279 -15.26 12.66 10.25
CA ASN A 279 -16.64 12.17 10.19
C ASN A 279 -16.98 11.56 8.83
N LEU A 280 -16.41 12.08 7.75
CA LEU A 280 -16.69 11.62 6.39
C LEU A 280 -15.82 10.44 5.98
N ASN A 281 -14.56 10.39 6.45
CA ASN A 281 -13.64 9.30 6.14
C ASN A 281 -14.16 7.96 6.67
N SER A 282 -14.77 7.92 7.87
CA SER A 282 -15.40 6.69 8.37
C SER A 282 -16.56 6.20 7.50
N LYS A 283 -17.29 7.13 6.86
CA LYS A 283 -18.38 6.82 5.91
C LYS A 283 -17.88 6.40 4.53
N LEU A 284 -16.67 6.80 4.15
CA LEU A 284 -16.01 6.33 2.93
C LEU A 284 -15.62 4.86 3.02
N ILE A 285 -15.27 4.41 4.22
CA ILE A 285 -15.01 3.00 4.48
C ILE A 285 -16.36 2.28 4.47
N SER A 286 -16.52 1.35 3.53
CA SER A 286 -17.73 0.54 3.46
C SER A 286 -17.68 -0.55 4.53
N ASN A 287 -18.20 -0.22 5.71
CA ASN A 287 -18.46 -1.18 6.78
C ASN A 287 -19.74 -2.00 6.54
N ASP A 288 -20.55 -1.60 5.56
CA ASP A 288 -21.81 -2.22 5.16
C ASP A 288 -21.62 -3.30 4.06
N ASN A 289 -22.74 -3.84 3.58
CA ASN A 289 -22.78 -4.77 2.47
C ASN A 289 -22.18 -4.18 1.16
N LEU A 290 -21.00 -4.66 0.78
CA LEU A 290 -20.31 -4.27 -0.46
C LEU A 290 -21.10 -4.60 -1.74
N THR A 291 -22.05 -5.54 -1.70
CA THR A 291 -22.79 -6.04 -2.88
C THR A 291 -24.00 -5.20 -3.25
N GLN A 292 -24.36 -4.21 -2.45
CA GLN A 292 -25.57 -3.40 -2.64
C GLN A 292 -25.24 -1.94 -2.94
N GLU A 293 -26.11 -1.31 -3.75
CA GLU A 293 -26.09 0.14 -3.93
C GLU A 293 -26.55 0.81 -2.64
N THR A 294 -25.82 1.85 -2.22
CA THR A 294 -26.18 2.64 -1.04
C THR A 294 -26.12 4.11 -1.38
N LYS A 295 -27.01 4.88 -0.76
CA LYS A 295 -27.04 6.35 -0.85
C LYS A 295 -27.11 6.89 0.56
N GLY A 296 -26.03 7.52 1.01
CA GLY A 296 -26.02 8.19 2.30
C GLY A 296 -26.82 9.50 2.30
N ASP A 297 -26.89 10.11 3.47
CA ASP A 297 -27.49 11.43 3.65
C ASP A 297 -26.71 12.51 2.89
N ILE A 298 -27.43 13.58 2.53
CA ILE A 298 -26.82 14.80 2.00
C ILE A 298 -26.19 15.55 3.19
N VAL A 299 -24.93 15.94 3.04
CA VAL A 299 -24.20 16.70 4.04
C VAL A 299 -23.59 17.94 3.39
N THR A 300 -23.64 19.06 4.10
CA THR A 300 -22.98 20.30 3.69
C THR A 300 -21.58 20.33 4.29
N ILE A 301 -20.57 20.55 3.44
CA ILE A 301 -19.16 20.52 3.83
C ILE A 301 -18.39 21.68 3.21
N HIS A 302 -17.24 22.00 3.80
CA HIS A 302 -16.31 22.94 3.20
C HIS A 302 -15.66 22.33 1.95
N GLY A 303 -15.44 23.14 0.91
CA GLY A 303 -14.84 22.71 -0.35
C GLY A 303 -13.43 22.14 -0.21
N LYS A 304 -12.63 22.71 0.70
CA LYS A 304 -11.37 22.11 1.16
C LYS A 304 -11.53 20.68 1.71
N SER A 305 -12.59 20.37 2.45
CA SER A 305 -12.87 18.99 2.88
C SER A 305 -13.14 18.09 1.66
N LEU A 306 -13.92 18.56 0.69
CA LEU A 306 -14.14 17.86 -0.58
C LEU A 306 -12.82 17.56 -1.29
N PHE A 307 -11.94 18.55 -1.43
CA PHE A 307 -10.62 18.39 -2.05
C PHE A 307 -9.81 17.24 -1.43
N TYR A 308 -9.79 17.09 -0.10
CA TYR A 308 -9.06 15.97 0.51
C TYR A 308 -9.73 14.61 0.30
N LEU A 309 -11.06 14.59 0.18
CA LEU A 309 -11.82 13.36 0.00
C LEU A 309 -11.76 12.83 -1.45
N ASN A 310 -11.84 13.69 -2.47
CA ASN A 310 -11.92 13.28 -3.87
C ASN A 310 -10.90 13.96 -4.83
N ARG A 311 -10.05 14.86 -4.32
CA ARG A 311 -9.05 15.66 -5.07
C ARG A 311 -9.63 16.69 -6.03
N ASP A 312 -10.91 17.00 -5.91
CA ASP A 312 -11.56 18.05 -6.67
C ASP A 312 -11.09 19.43 -6.20
N LYS A 313 -10.51 20.21 -7.11
CA LYS A 313 -10.03 21.56 -6.85
C LYS A 313 -11.06 22.63 -7.22
N GLU A 314 -12.09 22.29 -7.99
CA GLU A 314 -13.06 23.24 -8.54
C GLU A 314 -13.82 23.99 -7.44
N HIS A 315 -13.98 23.35 -6.28
CA HIS A 315 -14.79 23.87 -5.19
C HIS A 315 -13.98 24.26 -3.95
N ILE A 316 -12.65 24.26 -4.01
CA ILE A 316 -11.80 24.34 -2.80
C ILE A 316 -12.09 25.58 -1.92
N ASP A 317 -12.43 26.71 -2.54
CA ASP A 317 -12.72 28.00 -1.88
C ASP A 317 -14.20 28.18 -1.49
N LYS A 318 -15.07 27.22 -1.80
CA LYS A 318 -16.50 27.27 -1.47
C LYS A 318 -16.74 26.71 -0.05
N GLN A 319 -17.70 27.26 0.69
CA GLN A 319 -17.95 26.88 2.08
C GLN A 319 -19.13 25.92 2.31
N ASN A 320 -20.13 25.93 1.43
CA ASN A 320 -21.37 25.18 1.63
C ASN A 320 -21.64 24.23 0.45
N ILE A 321 -20.76 23.24 0.27
CA ILE A 321 -20.93 22.25 -0.78
C ILE A 321 -21.79 21.11 -0.27
N GLN A 322 -22.89 20.83 -0.98
CA GLN A 322 -23.70 19.66 -0.72
C GLN A 322 -23.07 18.44 -1.38
N VAL A 323 -22.80 17.43 -0.58
CA VAL A 323 -22.26 16.16 -1.06
C VAL A 323 -23.04 14.99 -0.52
N ARG A 324 -22.94 13.86 -1.22
CA ARG A 324 -23.44 12.56 -0.78
C ARG A 324 -22.37 11.50 -0.95
N ILE A 325 -22.13 10.71 0.09
CA ILE A 325 -21.35 9.48 0.00
C ILE A 325 -22.27 8.34 -0.44
N TYR A 326 -21.85 7.55 -1.42
CA TYR A 326 -22.68 6.50 -2.00
C TYR A 326 -21.84 5.34 -2.55
N ARG A 327 -22.44 4.15 -2.63
CA ARG A 327 -21.90 3.03 -3.41
C ARG A 327 -22.64 2.94 -4.73
N GLY A 328 -21.94 3.23 -5.83
CA GLY A 328 -22.52 3.17 -7.16
C GLY A 328 -22.73 1.74 -7.66
N LYS A 329 -23.76 1.56 -8.50
CA LYS A 329 -24.14 0.30 -9.17
C LYS A 329 -22.98 -0.58 -9.62
N LYS A 330 -22.07 -0.04 -10.44
CA LYS A 330 -20.93 -0.79 -10.99
C LYS A 330 -20.01 -1.40 -9.90
N SER A 331 -19.85 -0.72 -8.76
CA SER A 331 -19.03 -1.22 -7.66
C SER A 331 -19.78 -2.33 -6.90
N ALA A 332 -21.07 -2.12 -6.64
CA ALA A 332 -21.95 -3.10 -6.00
C ALA A 332 -22.07 -4.39 -6.81
N GLU A 333 -22.34 -4.28 -8.11
CA GLU A 333 -22.44 -5.42 -9.04
C GLU A 333 -21.13 -6.22 -9.11
N TRP A 334 -19.98 -5.53 -9.11
CA TRP A 334 -18.68 -6.20 -9.10
C TRP A 334 -18.50 -7.04 -7.84
N TRP A 335 -18.81 -6.49 -6.66
CA TRP A 335 -18.73 -7.24 -5.40
C TRP A 335 -19.76 -8.37 -5.35
N SER A 336 -20.98 -8.13 -5.84
CA SER A 336 -22.04 -9.13 -5.94
C SER A 336 -21.60 -10.33 -6.77
N TYR A 337 -20.93 -10.10 -7.91
CA TYR A 337 -20.39 -11.16 -8.76
C TYR A 337 -19.36 -12.02 -8.03
N TYR A 338 -18.38 -11.42 -7.35
CA TYR A 338 -17.32 -12.18 -6.67
C TYR A 338 -17.77 -12.79 -5.33
N LEU A 339 -18.87 -12.31 -4.74
CA LEU A 339 -19.40 -12.75 -3.46
C LEU A 339 -20.70 -13.56 -3.59
N ASP A 340 -21.12 -13.93 -4.79
CA ASP A 340 -22.41 -14.59 -5.10
C ASP A 340 -23.61 -13.88 -4.44
N GLY A 341 -23.64 -12.55 -4.51
CA GLY A 341 -24.71 -11.71 -3.97
C GLY A 341 -24.77 -11.57 -2.45
N SER A 342 -23.96 -12.32 -1.70
CA SER A 342 -23.97 -12.30 -0.24
C SER A 342 -22.96 -11.31 0.35
N GLU A 343 -23.22 -10.85 1.59
CA GLU A 343 -22.28 -10.00 2.32
C GLU A 343 -20.93 -10.70 2.50
N TYR A 344 -19.83 -9.95 2.49
CA TYR A 344 -18.50 -10.53 2.68
C TYR A 344 -18.37 -11.23 4.06
N SER A 345 -19.06 -10.71 5.09
CA SER A 345 -19.13 -11.29 6.45
C SER A 345 -19.87 -12.63 6.51
N LYS A 346 -20.73 -12.92 5.52
CA LYS A 346 -21.49 -14.16 5.38
C LYS A 346 -20.81 -15.17 4.45
N ASN A 347 -19.72 -14.76 3.81
CA ASN A 347 -18.89 -15.62 2.96
C ASN A 347 -17.68 -16.15 3.73
N THR A 348 -17.05 -17.19 3.19
CA THR A 348 -15.73 -17.58 3.67
C THR A 348 -14.73 -16.46 3.39
N ILE A 349 -13.80 -16.23 4.33
CA ILE A 349 -12.72 -15.24 4.16
C ILE A 349 -11.91 -15.49 2.88
N ASN A 350 -11.82 -16.73 2.41
CA ASN A 350 -11.13 -17.10 1.18
C ASN A 350 -11.82 -16.54 -0.08
N LYS A 351 -13.15 -16.44 -0.10
CA LYS A 351 -13.87 -15.83 -1.22
C LYS A 351 -13.66 -14.32 -1.26
N PHE A 352 -13.71 -13.67 -0.10
CA PHE A 352 -13.38 -12.25 0.00
C PHE A 352 -11.92 -11.97 -0.38
N LEU A 353 -10.98 -12.82 0.05
CA LEU A 353 -9.59 -12.78 -0.39
C LEU A 353 -9.48 -12.88 -1.92
N SER A 354 -10.12 -13.87 -2.54
CA SER A 354 -10.11 -14.05 -4.00
C SER A 354 -10.61 -12.80 -4.73
N ALA A 355 -11.69 -12.18 -4.24
CA ALA A 355 -12.16 -10.91 -4.77
C ALA A 355 -11.08 -9.81 -4.66
N LEU A 356 -10.47 -9.63 -3.49
CA LEU A 356 -9.40 -8.65 -3.31
C LEU A 356 -8.23 -8.87 -4.29
N GLU A 357 -7.82 -10.12 -4.50
CA GLU A 357 -6.74 -10.49 -5.43
C GLU A 357 -7.08 -10.22 -6.90
N ASN A 358 -8.37 -10.18 -7.26
CA ASN A 358 -8.90 -9.86 -8.58
C ASN A 358 -9.23 -8.36 -8.76
N GLY A 359 -8.68 -7.49 -7.91
CA GLY A 359 -8.83 -6.03 -8.03
C GLY A 359 -9.86 -5.42 -7.08
N GLY A 360 -10.39 -6.20 -6.12
CA GLY A 360 -11.36 -5.71 -5.13
C GLY A 360 -10.81 -4.59 -4.24
N SER A 361 -9.49 -4.52 -4.00
CA SER A 361 -8.90 -3.47 -3.15
C SER A 361 -9.25 -2.05 -3.62
N ALA A 362 -9.30 -1.80 -4.93
CA ALA A 362 -9.66 -0.49 -5.49
C ALA A 362 -11.17 -0.16 -5.37
N LYS A 363 -11.99 -1.10 -4.89
CA LYS A 363 -13.47 -1.01 -4.82
C LYS A 363 -13.99 -1.07 -3.39
N LEU A 364 -13.10 -1.03 -2.39
CA LEU A 364 -13.45 -1.06 -0.98
C LEU A 364 -14.14 0.23 -0.51
N LEU A 365 -13.79 1.37 -1.12
CA LEU A 365 -14.31 2.67 -0.71
C LEU A 365 -15.62 3.03 -1.41
N ASN A 366 -16.47 3.77 -0.70
CA ASN A 366 -17.61 4.47 -1.27
C ASN A 366 -17.13 5.67 -2.10
N SER A 367 -17.98 6.13 -3.02
CA SER A 367 -17.75 7.30 -3.86
C SER A 367 -18.41 8.55 -3.26
N ILE A 368 -18.01 9.73 -3.74
CA ILE A 368 -18.63 11.02 -3.36
C ILE A 368 -19.20 11.67 -4.61
N ALA A 369 -20.44 12.14 -4.51
CA ALA A 369 -21.07 13.01 -5.50
C ALA A 369 -21.24 14.41 -4.91
N VAL A 370 -20.91 15.43 -5.71
CA VAL A 370 -21.32 16.82 -5.48
C VAL A 370 -22.72 16.99 -6.08
N LEU A 371 -23.60 17.71 -5.40
CA LEU A 371 -25.02 17.88 -5.75
C LEU A 371 -25.34 19.27 -6.30
#